data_AF-D3ACY7-F1
#
_entry.id   AF-D3ACY7-F1
#
_cell.length_a   1.000
_cell.length_b   1.000
_cell.length_c   1.000
_cell.angle_alpha   90.00
_cell.angle_beta   90.00
_cell.angle_gamma   90.00
#
_symmetry.space_group_name_H-M   'P 1'
#
loop_
_entity.id
_entity.type
_entity.pdbx_description
1 polymer ?
#
loop_
_entity_poly.entity_id
_entity_poly.type
_entity_poly.pdbx_seq_one_letter_code
_entity_poly.pdbx_strand_id
1 'polypeptide(L)'
;MGKKRRAAAVLTAAMAMAFVVSGCGAREEAAPKGESGQTKEAGDTKTEAAGNQTTYGSKQFDNVTLTVELFDRSNAPQGTTVTDNRWVKYAKEEMAKVGINLEFVAVPRSEEVTKIQTMMAAGTAPDIALTYTRSIAEDYFNQGGTYDLSSYVDGEGQAENLKAYLGEDVLNVARDGDGQLWAIAARRATAAKDNLFIRKDWL
;
A
#
# COMPACT_ATOMS: atom_id res chain seq x y z
N MET A 1 53.99 39.97 14.52
CA MET A 1 54.26 38.51 14.44
C MET A 1 53.18 37.77 15.23
N GLY A 2 52.20 37.15 14.58
CA GLY A 2 51.17 36.33 15.25
C GLY A 2 51.09 34.96 14.60
N LYS A 3 51.67 33.94 15.24
CA LYS A 3 51.62 32.52 14.86
C LYS A 3 50.42 31.87 15.59
N LYS A 4 49.42 31.36 14.86
CA LYS A 4 49.20 29.94 14.47
C LYS A 4 48.60 29.01 15.56
N ARG A 5 47.42 28.46 15.19
CA ARG A 5 47.00 27.03 15.16
C ARG A 5 46.38 26.32 16.40
N ARG A 6 45.10 25.95 16.21
CA ARG A 6 44.44 24.61 16.22
C ARG A 6 44.54 23.64 17.44
N ALA A 7 43.33 23.17 17.83
CA ALA A 7 42.87 21.79 18.10
C ALA A 7 42.70 21.28 19.56
N ALA A 8 41.43 20.90 19.85
CA ALA A 8 40.83 19.75 20.58
C ALA A 8 41.52 19.05 21.77
N ALA A 9 40.74 18.81 22.85
CA ALA A 9 40.80 17.66 23.78
C ALA A 9 39.51 17.65 24.65
N VAL A 10 38.63 16.65 24.56
CA VAL A 10 38.57 15.38 25.33
C VAL A 10 38.29 15.60 26.83
N LEU A 11 37.11 15.17 27.31
CA LEU A 11 36.85 14.93 28.73
C LEU A 11 36.54 13.44 28.96
N THR A 12 37.35 12.87 29.83
CA THR A 12 37.55 11.44 30.08
C THR A 12 36.52 10.86 31.04
N ALA A 13 36.18 9.60 30.80
CA ALA A 13 35.36 8.71 31.61
C ALA A 13 36.00 8.35 32.98
N ALA A 14 35.15 7.98 33.94
CA ALA A 14 35.53 7.27 35.15
C ALA A 14 34.91 5.86 35.16
N MET A 15 35.79 4.87 35.36
CA MET A 15 35.62 3.43 35.66
C MET A 15 34.58 3.14 36.78
N ALA A 16 34.05 1.93 37.04
CA ALA A 16 34.59 0.56 36.99
C ALA A 16 33.38 -0.43 37.04
N MET A 17 33.30 -1.48 36.23
CA MET A 17 33.84 -2.85 36.43
C MET A 17 33.01 -3.76 37.37
N ALA A 18 32.33 -4.78 36.81
CA ALA A 18 32.52 -6.21 37.13
C ALA A 18 31.41 -7.10 36.54
N PHE A 19 31.84 -8.16 35.85
CA PHE A 19 31.05 -9.26 35.31
C PHE A 19 30.68 -10.28 36.40
N VAL A 20 29.48 -10.88 36.33
CA VAL A 20 29.28 -12.35 36.50
C VAL A 20 28.12 -12.81 35.61
N VAL A 21 28.35 -13.92 34.90
CA VAL A 21 27.41 -14.63 34.02
C VAL A 21 26.79 -15.84 34.75
N SER A 22 25.65 -16.30 34.24
CA SER A 22 25.03 -17.64 34.38
C SER A 22 23.72 -17.73 35.17
N GLY A 23 22.73 -18.34 34.52
CA GLY A 23 21.98 -19.45 35.13
C GLY A 23 20.45 -19.40 35.02
N CYS A 24 19.89 -20.12 34.04
CA CYS A 24 18.49 -20.58 34.06
C CYS A 24 18.23 -21.56 35.21
N GLY A 25 17.03 -21.55 35.79
CA GLY A 25 16.53 -22.66 36.64
C GLY A 25 15.42 -22.25 37.61
N ALA A 26 14.23 -22.83 37.43
CA ALA A 26 12.98 -22.53 38.16
C ALA A 26 12.94 -23.07 39.60
N ARG A 27 12.23 -22.36 40.51
CA ARG A 27 11.28 -22.91 41.52
C ARG A 27 10.47 -21.79 42.22
N GLU A 28 9.18 -22.07 42.47
CA GLU A 28 8.09 -21.25 43.04
C GLU A 28 8.26 -20.75 44.49
N GLU A 29 7.76 -19.56 44.82
CA GLU A 29 6.48 -19.36 45.56
C GLU A 29 6.07 -17.86 45.78
N ALA A 30 4.76 -17.62 45.62
CA ALA A 30 3.87 -16.59 46.19
C ALA A 30 3.87 -15.12 45.69
N ALA A 31 2.68 -14.73 45.18
CA ALA A 31 2.27 -13.45 44.60
C ALA A 31 1.88 -12.36 45.63
N PRO A 32 1.50 -11.13 45.20
CA PRO A 32 0.11 -10.90 44.79
C PRO A 32 -0.10 -10.08 43.50
N LYS A 33 -1.37 -10.12 43.07
CA LYS A 33 -1.99 -9.67 41.81
C LYS A 33 -1.98 -8.17 41.55
N GLY A 34 -1.96 -7.81 40.26
CA GLY A 34 -2.44 -6.55 39.69
C GLY A 34 -2.75 -6.73 38.20
N GLU A 35 -3.97 -6.38 37.78
CA GLU A 35 -4.65 -6.76 36.53
C GLU A 35 -4.27 -5.99 35.24
N SER A 36 -4.39 -6.75 34.15
CA SER A 36 -4.92 -6.37 32.81
C SER A 36 -4.04 -5.58 31.83
N GLY A 37 -3.92 -6.17 30.64
CA GLY A 37 -3.29 -5.58 29.44
C GLY A 37 -3.14 -6.63 28.36
N GLN A 38 -4.26 -7.12 27.83
CA GLN A 38 -4.36 -8.15 26.81
C GLN A 38 -3.74 -7.66 25.48
N THR A 39 -2.56 -8.17 25.14
CA THR A 39 -2.02 -8.09 23.77
C THR A 39 -2.79 -9.08 22.91
N LYS A 40 -3.55 -8.59 21.93
CA LYS A 40 -4.14 -9.41 20.88
C LYS A 40 -3.04 -9.76 19.88
N GLU A 41 -2.54 -10.98 19.94
CA GLU A 41 -1.88 -11.63 18.81
C GLU A 41 -2.91 -11.76 17.67
N ALA A 42 -2.55 -11.25 16.49
CA ALA A 42 -3.27 -11.51 15.26
C ALA A 42 -3.01 -12.98 14.88
N GLY A 43 -3.97 -13.84 15.22
CA GLY A 43 -3.98 -15.22 14.79
C GLY A 43 -4.21 -15.29 13.28
N ASP A 44 -3.17 -15.74 12.57
CA ASP A 44 -3.25 -16.29 11.22
C ASP A 44 -4.27 -17.43 11.23
N THR A 45 -5.50 -17.13 10.83
CA THR A 45 -6.50 -18.16 10.55
C THR A 45 -6.38 -18.46 9.06
N LYS A 46 -5.47 -19.39 8.74
CA LYS A 46 -5.57 -20.20 7.52
C LYS A 46 -6.91 -20.92 7.53
N THR A 47 -7.92 -20.24 7.00
CA THR A 47 -9.11 -20.89 6.47
C THR A 47 -8.72 -21.39 5.09
N GLU A 48 -8.39 -22.67 4.97
CA GLU A 48 -8.47 -23.36 3.68
C GLU A 48 -9.91 -23.25 3.19
N ALA A 49 -10.16 -22.27 2.31
CA ALA A 49 -11.45 -22.03 1.68
C ALA A 49 -11.35 -22.42 0.20
N ALA A 50 -12.45 -22.90 -0.37
CA ALA A 50 -12.65 -23.03 -1.81
C ALA A 50 -12.00 -21.85 -2.55
N GLY A 51 -11.15 -22.13 -3.54
CA GLY A 51 -10.23 -21.16 -4.13
C GLY A 51 -10.90 -19.83 -4.51
N ASN A 52 -10.14 -18.74 -4.38
CA ASN A 52 -10.64 -17.38 -4.64
C ASN A 52 -11.32 -17.30 -6.02
N GLN A 53 -12.49 -16.67 -6.09
CA GLN A 53 -13.20 -16.35 -7.33
C GLN A 53 -13.28 -14.83 -7.48
N THR A 54 -12.48 -14.28 -8.39
CA THR A 54 -12.24 -12.83 -8.50
C THR A 54 -12.63 -12.24 -9.85
N THR A 55 -13.14 -13.07 -10.77
CA THR A 55 -13.71 -12.61 -12.05
C THR A 55 -15.03 -11.89 -11.83
N TYR A 56 -15.24 -10.78 -12.54
CA TYR A 56 -16.43 -9.97 -12.34
C TYR A 56 -17.70 -10.77 -12.65
N GLY A 57 -18.65 -10.76 -11.71
CA GLY A 57 -19.93 -11.48 -11.83
C GLY A 57 -19.87 -12.97 -11.49
N SER A 58 -18.70 -13.55 -11.18
CA SER A 58 -18.59 -14.96 -10.76
C SER A 58 -19.05 -15.20 -9.32
N LYS A 59 -19.13 -14.14 -8.51
CA LYS A 59 -19.55 -14.16 -7.11
C LYS A 59 -20.41 -12.94 -6.79
N GLN A 60 -21.38 -13.13 -5.89
CA GLN A 60 -22.13 -12.07 -5.23
C GLN A 60 -21.57 -11.85 -3.82
N PHE A 61 -21.46 -10.59 -3.42
CA PHE A 61 -20.97 -10.17 -2.11
C PHE A 61 -22.14 -9.67 -1.25
N ASP A 62 -21.99 -9.80 0.07
CA ASP A 62 -23.04 -9.44 1.03
C ASP A 62 -23.02 -7.94 1.38
N ASN A 63 -23.17 -7.07 0.37
CA ASN A 63 -23.18 -5.60 0.50
C ASN A 63 -21.95 -5.04 1.23
N VAL A 64 -20.76 -5.46 0.81
CA VAL A 64 -19.50 -4.98 1.38
C VAL A 64 -19.21 -3.58 0.87
N THR A 65 -18.85 -2.65 1.76
CA THR A 65 -18.36 -1.32 1.37
C THR A 65 -16.86 -1.34 1.21
N LEU A 66 -16.37 -0.82 0.08
CA LEU A 66 -14.95 -0.58 -0.19
C LEU A 66 -14.70 0.91 -0.44
N THR A 67 -13.62 1.40 0.13
CA THR A 67 -13.12 2.76 -0.04
C THR A 67 -11.98 2.77 -1.06
N VAL A 68 -12.03 3.70 -2.01
CA VAL A 68 -11.07 3.80 -3.11
C VAL A 68 -10.54 5.22 -3.19
N GLU A 69 -9.22 5.36 -3.22
CA GLU A 69 -8.59 6.65 -3.45
C GLU A 69 -8.91 7.19 -4.86
N LEU A 70 -9.04 8.51 -5.00
CA LEU A 70 -8.99 9.20 -6.29
C LEU A 70 -8.06 10.41 -6.22
N PHE A 71 -7.20 10.54 -7.22
CA PHE A 71 -6.33 11.71 -7.35
C PHE A 71 -7.12 12.97 -7.68
N ASP A 72 -7.15 13.91 -6.75
CA ASP A 72 -7.67 15.25 -6.99
C ASP A 72 -6.56 16.15 -7.57
N ARG A 73 -6.80 16.65 -8.79
CA ARG A 73 -5.93 17.61 -9.47
C ARG A 73 -6.50 19.03 -9.45
N SER A 74 -7.58 19.26 -8.71
CA SER A 74 -8.28 20.54 -8.59
C SER A 74 -8.63 21.19 -9.93
N ASN A 75 -8.96 20.34 -10.92
CA ASN A 75 -9.21 20.75 -12.30
C ASN A 75 -10.53 20.17 -12.86
N ALA A 76 -11.42 19.72 -11.98
CA ALA A 76 -12.71 19.19 -12.39
C ALA A 76 -13.51 20.27 -13.16
N PRO A 77 -14.18 19.91 -14.27
CA PRO A 77 -15.10 20.81 -14.95
C PRO A 77 -16.20 21.33 -14.01
N GLN A 78 -16.69 22.55 -14.28
CA GLN A 78 -17.77 23.14 -13.50
C GLN A 78 -18.98 22.20 -13.39
N GLY A 79 -19.53 22.07 -12.18
CA GLY A 79 -20.67 21.19 -11.89
C GLY A 79 -20.31 19.71 -11.72
N THR A 80 -19.03 19.35 -11.68
CA THR A 80 -18.55 18.00 -11.38
C THR A 80 -17.42 18.05 -10.35
N THR A 81 -17.15 16.93 -9.70
CA THR A 81 -15.97 16.75 -8.86
C THR A 81 -15.24 15.46 -9.23
N VAL A 82 -14.05 15.26 -8.66
CA VAL A 82 -13.34 13.99 -8.84
C VAL A 82 -14.14 12.80 -8.26
N THR A 83 -14.95 13.04 -7.22
CA THR A 83 -15.80 12.04 -6.56
C THR A 83 -17.27 12.04 -7.02
N ASP A 84 -17.67 12.99 -7.86
CA ASP A 84 -19.01 13.05 -8.47
C ASP A 84 -18.88 13.38 -9.97
N ASN A 85 -18.80 12.32 -10.76
CA ASN A 85 -18.78 12.36 -12.21
C ASN A 85 -19.31 11.05 -12.80
N ARG A 86 -19.44 10.99 -14.13
CA ARG A 86 -19.97 9.83 -14.84
C ARG A 86 -19.22 8.52 -14.54
N TRP A 87 -17.90 8.57 -14.41
CA TRP A 87 -17.08 7.37 -14.19
C TRP A 87 -17.22 6.83 -12.77
N VAL A 88 -17.29 7.74 -11.79
CA VAL A 88 -17.59 7.36 -10.40
C VAL A 88 -18.98 6.73 -10.29
N LYS A 89 -19.99 7.32 -10.94
CA LYS A 89 -21.36 6.76 -10.98
C LYS A 89 -21.37 5.38 -11.62
N TYR A 90 -20.76 5.24 -12.80
CA TYR A 90 -20.62 3.97 -13.48
C TYR A 90 -19.94 2.91 -12.59
N ALA A 91 -18.81 3.23 -11.95
CA ALA A 91 -18.11 2.28 -11.09
C ALA A 91 -18.97 1.85 -9.89
N LYS A 92 -19.68 2.77 -9.24
CA LYS A 92 -20.62 2.46 -8.15
C LYS A 92 -21.74 1.54 -8.63
N GLU A 93 -22.35 1.86 -9.77
CA GLU A 93 -23.46 1.08 -10.33
C GLU A 93 -23.02 -0.33 -10.73
N GLU A 94 -21.88 -0.49 -11.40
CA GLU A 94 -21.38 -1.81 -11.80
C GLU A 94 -20.96 -2.67 -10.60
N MET A 95 -20.32 -2.08 -9.58
CA MET A 95 -19.93 -2.83 -8.39
C MET A 95 -21.13 -3.17 -7.50
N ALA A 96 -22.16 -2.32 -7.46
CA ALA A 96 -23.40 -2.63 -6.74
C ALA A 96 -24.12 -3.86 -7.30
N LYS A 97 -24.01 -4.15 -8.62
CA LYS A 97 -24.59 -5.36 -9.23
C LYS A 97 -23.99 -6.66 -8.71
N VAL A 98 -22.80 -6.60 -8.12
CA VAL A 98 -22.14 -7.75 -7.47
C VAL A 98 -22.14 -7.63 -5.95
N GLY A 99 -22.91 -6.69 -5.37
CA GLY A 99 -23.03 -6.51 -3.93
C GLY A 99 -21.84 -5.81 -3.27
N ILE A 100 -21.15 -4.93 -4.02
CA ILE A 100 -20.07 -4.08 -3.49
C ILE A 100 -20.48 -2.60 -3.58
N ASN A 101 -20.45 -1.91 -2.45
CA ASN A 101 -20.69 -0.47 -2.37
C ASN A 101 -19.36 0.27 -2.44
N LEU A 102 -19.16 1.13 -3.45
CA LEU A 102 -17.95 1.94 -3.54
C LEU A 102 -18.12 3.32 -2.91
N GLU A 103 -17.16 3.68 -2.06
CA GLU A 103 -16.94 5.03 -1.57
C GLU A 103 -15.58 5.54 -2.07
N PHE A 104 -15.51 6.84 -2.39
CA PHE A 104 -14.30 7.42 -2.98
C PHE A 104 -13.72 8.50 -2.07
N VAL A 105 -12.43 8.43 -1.82
CA VAL A 105 -11.66 9.38 -1.01
C VAL A 105 -10.78 10.21 -1.93
N ALA A 106 -11.04 11.51 -2.02
CA ALA A 106 -10.22 12.42 -2.81
C ALA A 106 -8.91 12.73 -2.08
N VAL A 107 -7.77 12.49 -2.75
CA VAL A 107 -6.43 12.82 -2.25
C VAL A 107 -5.76 13.80 -3.22
N PRO A 108 -5.32 14.99 -2.76
CA PRO A 108 -4.62 15.94 -3.61
C PRO A 108 -3.37 15.33 -4.24
N ARG A 109 -3.27 15.35 -5.57
CA ARG A 109 -2.16 14.72 -6.30
C ARG A 109 -0.79 15.28 -5.91
N SER A 110 -0.71 16.55 -5.52
CA SER A 110 0.52 17.20 -5.07
C SER A 110 1.03 16.70 -3.72
N GLU A 111 0.15 16.10 -2.91
CA GLU A 111 0.43 15.71 -1.53
C GLU A 111 0.20 14.21 -1.28
N GLU A 112 -0.06 13.43 -2.32
CA GLU A 112 -0.47 12.02 -2.18
C GLU A 112 0.49 11.22 -1.30
N VAL A 113 1.80 11.25 -1.56
CA VAL A 113 2.78 10.51 -0.77
C VAL A 113 2.62 10.77 0.73
N THR A 114 2.59 12.04 1.14
CA THR A 114 2.47 12.42 2.54
C THR A 114 1.09 12.04 3.11
N LYS A 115 0.03 12.18 2.32
CA LYS A 115 -1.33 11.85 2.75
C LYS A 115 -1.54 10.35 2.92
N ILE A 116 -1.15 9.53 1.95
CA ILE A 116 -1.22 8.07 2.06
C ILE A 116 -0.41 7.60 3.26
N GLN A 117 0.82 8.10 3.45
CA GLN A 117 1.63 7.75 4.62
C GLN A 117 0.94 8.05 5.95
N THR A 118 0.32 9.22 6.05
CA THR A 118 -0.43 9.61 7.25
C THR A 118 -1.64 8.71 7.45
N MET A 119 -2.42 8.43 6.40
CA MET A 119 -3.62 7.60 6.50
C MET A 119 -3.28 6.14 6.83
N MET A 120 -2.22 5.58 6.23
CA MET A 120 -1.73 4.23 6.53
C MET A 120 -1.31 4.11 8.00
N ALA A 121 -0.50 5.06 8.50
CA ALA A 121 -0.07 5.08 9.90
C ALA A 121 -1.24 5.25 10.89
N ALA A 122 -2.29 5.97 10.50
CA ALA A 122 -3.49 6.17 11.29
C ALA A 122 -4.52 5.03 11.18
N GLY A 123 -4.30 4.03 10.31
CA GLY A 123 -5.27 2.97 10.04
C GLY A 123 -6.56 3.47 9.36
N THR A 124 -6.46 4.56 8.59
CA THR A 124 -7.58 5.22 7.89
C THR A 124 -7.37 5.29 6.38
N ALA A 125 -6.38 4.56 5.86
CA ALA A 125 -6.15 4.48 4.43
C ALA A 125 -7.33 3.81 3.72
N PRO A 126 -7.61 4.21 2.47
CA PRO A 126 -8.59 3.51 1.65
C PRO A 126 -8.19 2.04 1.42
N ASP A 127 -9.19 1.17 1.24
CA ASP A 127 -8.98 -0.24 0.92
C ASP A 127 -8.19 -0.42 -0.39
N ILE A 128 -8.38 0.51 -1.34
CA ILE A 128 -7.58 0.62 -2.57
C ILE A 128 -6.93 1.99 -2.63
N ALA A 129 -5.61 2.03 -2.48
CA ALA A 129 -4.79 3.22 -2.65
C ALA A 129 -4.16 3.26 -4.06
N LEU A 130 -3.96 4.46 -4.61
CA LEU A 130 -3.31 4.64 -5.91
C LEU A 130 -2.04 5.46 -5.73
N THR A 131 -0.93 4.96 -6.26
CA THR A 131 0.32 5.72 -6.31
C THR A 131 0.94 5.66 -7.71
N TYR A 132 1.60 6.75 -8.09
CA TYR A 132 2.49 6.75 -9.26
C TYR A 132 3.90 6.29 -8.93
N THR A 133 4.23 6.21 -7.64
CA THR A 133 5.58 5.92 -7.18
C THR A 133 5.69 4.45 -6.82
N ARG A 134 6.20 3.66 -7.75
CA ARG A 134 6.38 2.21 -7.60
C ARG A 134 7.03 1.83 -6.26
N SER A 135 8.14 2.47 -5.93
CA SER A 135 8.92 2.13 -4.73
C SER A 135 8.10 2.29 -3.44
N ILE A 136 7.15 3.23 -3.39
CA ILE A 136 6.30 3.40 -2.22
C ILE A 136 5.37 2.19 -2.04
N ALA A 137 4.73 1.72 -3.10
CA ALA A 137 3.85 0.55 -3.03
C ALA A 137 4.64 -0.73 -2.67
N GLU A 138 5.82 -0.91 -3.27
CA GLU A 138 6.71 -2.03 -2.99
C GLU A 138 7.23 -2.01 -1.54
N ASP A 139 7.62 -0.83 -1.02
CA ASP A 139 8.04 -0.66 0.37
C ASP A 139 6.92 -1.02 1.36
N TYR A 140 5.66 -0.64 1.06
CA TYR A 140 4.51 -1.02 1.89
C TYR A 140 4.28 -2.52 1.89
N PHE A 141 4.37 -3.17 0.73
CA PHE A 141 4.23 -4.62 0.62
C PHE A 141 5.31 -5.34 1.44
N ASN A 142 6.57 -4.93 1.30
CA ASN A 142 7.69 -5.52 2.03
C ASN A 142 7.57 -5.34 3.56
N GLN A 143 6.86 -4.31 4.01
CA GLN A 143 6.55 -4.07 5.43
C GLN A 143 5.28 -4.82 5.91
N GLY A 144 4.64 -5.61 5.05
CA GLY A 144 3.40 -6.32 5.34
C GLY A 144 2.17 -5.40 5.41
N GLY A 145 2.25 -4.21 4.84
CA GLY A 145 1.17 -3.21 4.83
C GLY A 145 0.13 -3.42 3.74
N THR A 146 0.40 -4.29 2.75
CA THR A 146 -0.54 -4.65 1.67
C THR A 146 -0.54 -6.15 1.43
N TYR A 147 -1.55 -6.63 0.69
CA TYR A 147 -1.72 -8.05 0.37
C TYR A 147 -0.84 -8.49 -0.81
N ASP A 148 -0.39 -9.74 -0.78
CA ASP A 148 0.04 -10.45 -1.99
C ASP A 148 -1.18 -10.78 -2.84
N LEU A 149 -1.25 -10.19 -4.03
CA LEU A 149 -2.38 -10.31 -4.95
C LEU A 149 -2.29 -11.57 -5.83
N SER A 150 -1.18 -12.31 -5.78
CA SER A 150 -0.93 -13.46 -6.68
C SER A 150 -2.08 -14.48 -6.63
N SER A 151 -2.49 -14.90 -5.43
CA SER A 151 -3.57 -15.86 -5.20
C SER A 151 -4.98 -15.38 -5.59
N TYR A 152 -5.13 -14.10 -5.94
CA TYR A 152 -6.39 -13.48 -6.38
C TYR A 152 -6.41 -13.18 -7.88
N VAL A 153 -5.26 -13.27 -8.55
CA VAL A 153 -5.09 -12.96 -9.98
C VAL A 153 -4.72 -14.22 -10.77
N ASP A 154 -3.93 -15.10 -10.17
CA ASP A 154 -3.33 -16.26 -10.80
C ASP A 154 -4.26 -17.47 -10.80
N GLY A 155 -4.10 -18.34 -11.80
CA GLY A 155 -4.95 -19.52 -11.95
C GLY A 155 -6.24 -19.27 -12.72
N GLU A 156 -6.95 -20.38 -12.94
CA GLU A 156 -8.15 -20.44 -13.76
C GLU A 156 -9.35 -19.82 -13.02
N GLY A 157 -10.21 -19.09 -13.75
CA GLY A 157 -11.40 -18.44 -13.16
C GLY A 157 -11.10 -17.18 -12.35
N GLN A 158 -9.83 -16.80 -12.16
CA GLN A 158 -9.43 -15.60 -11.43
C GLN A 158 -9.18 -14.42 -12.36
N ALA A 159 -9.64 -13.24 -11.96
CA ALA A 159 -9.35 -11.93 -12.56
C ALA A 159 -9.37 -11.90 -14.10
N GLU A 160 -10.26 -12.67 -14.75
CA GLU A 160 -10.21 -12.88 -16.20
C GLU A 160 -10.34 -11.57 -16.98
N ASN A 161 -11.25 -10.68 -16.56
CA ASN A 161 -11.41 -9.36 -17.16
C ASN A 161 -10.15 -8.50 -17.03
N LEU A 162 -9.48 -8.56 -15.88
CA LEU A 162 -8.26 -7.79 -15.62
C LEU A 162 -7.10 -8.31 -16.47
N LYS A 163 -6.91 -9.63 -16.51
CA LYS A 163 -5.87 -10.28 -17.33
C LYS A 163 -6.07 -9.99 -18.81
N ALA A 164 -7.30 -10.10 -19.31
CA ALA A 164 -7.63 -9.76 -20.70
C ALA A 164 -7.36 -8.30 -21.04
N TYR A 165 -7.61 -7.38 -20.10
CA TYR A 165 -7.39 -5.95 -20.32
C TYR A 165 -5.91 -5.53 -20.24
N LEU A 166 -5.16 -6.04 -19.27
CA LEU A 166 -3.76 -5.65 -19.03
C LEU A 166 -2.77 -6.39 -19.94
N GLY A 167 -3.02 -7.68 -20.18
CA GLY A 167 -2.03 -8.58 -20.77
C GLY A 167 -0.90 -8.94 -19.80
N GLU A 168 -0.16 -10.00 -20.13
CA GLU A 168 0.88 -10.57 -19.25
C GLU A 168 2.02 -9.59 -18.98
N ASP A 169 2.50 -8.87 -20.01
CA ASP A 169 3.62 -7.94 -19.88
C ASP A 169 3.37 -6.87 -18.82
N VAL A 170 2.17 -6.26 -18.83
CA VAL A 170 1.81 -5.20 -17.88
C VAL A 170 1.55 -5.78 -16.50
N LEU A 171 0.85 -6.91 -16.43
CA LEU A 171 0.49 -7.56 -15.17
C LEU A 171 1.73 -7.97 -14.37
N ASN A 172 2.76 -8.47 -15.06
CA ASN A 172 3.98 -8.97 -14.42
C ASN A 172 4.97 -7.88 -14.02
N VAL A 173 4.73 -6.61 -14.39
CA VAL A 173 5.61 -5.49 -13.99
C VAL A 173 5.74 -5.40 -12.48
N ALA A 174 4.67 -5.67 -11.73
CA ALA A 174 4.62 -5.55 -10.28
C ALA A 174 4.81 -6.89 -9.54
N ARG A 175 5.55 -7.83 -10.14
CA ARG A 175 5.99 -9.04 -9.46
C ARG A 175 7.42 -8.91 -8.92
N ASP A 176 7.68 -9.59 -7.83
CA ASP A 176 9.04 -9.78 -7.30
C ASP A 176 9.71 -11.04 -7.85
N GLY A 177 10.89 -11.37 -7.33
CA GLY A 177 11.67 -12.55 -7.74
C GLY A 177 11.04 -13.89 -7.34
N ASP A 178 10.16 -13.89 -6.34
CA ASP A 178 9.46 -15.08 -5.83
C ASP A 178 8.08 -15.27 -6.50
N GLY A 179 7.68 -14.33 -7.36
CA GLY A 179 6.45 -14.36 -8.12
C GLY A 179 5.25 -13.73 -7.41
N GLN A 180 5.44 -13.15 -6.23
CA GLN A 180 4.39 -12.46 -5.49
C GLN A 180 3.99 -11.18 -6.24
N LEU A 181 2.70 -10.84 -6.20
CA LEU A 181 2.16 -9.69 -6.93
C LEU A 181 1.78 -8.60 -5.94
N TRP A 182 2.63 -7.60 -5.78
CA TRP A 182 2.47 -6.58 -4.74
C TRP A 182 1.61 -5.37 -5.15
N ALA A 183 1.30 -5.21 -6.44
CA ALA A 183 0.35 -4.21 -6.94
C ALA A 183 -0.19 -4.57 -8.34
N ILE A 184 -1.24 -3.84 -8.78
CA ILE A 184 -1.73 -3.88 -10.16
C ILE A 184 -1.22 -2.66 -10.93
N ALA A 185 -0.40 -2.86 -11.96
CA ALA A 185 0.13 -1.78 -12.78
C ALA A 185 -0.93 -1.20 -13.73
N ALA A 186 -0.92 0.12 -13.91
CA ALA A 186 -1.78 0.78 -14.89
C ALA A 186 -1.26 0.58 -16.33
N ARG A 187 -2.13 0.12 -17.23
CA ARG A 187 -1.83 0.04 -18.67
C ARG A 187 -1.72 1.44 -19.27
N ARG A 188 -0.61 1.73 -19.96
CA ARG A 188 -0.43 2.98 -20.72
C ARG A 188 -1.03 2.84 -22.12
N ALA A 189 -1.76 3.87 -22.57
CA ALA A 189 -2.27 3.92 -23.95
C ALA A 189 -1.16 4.14 -25.00
N THR A 190 -0.03 4.72 -24.59
CA THR A 190 1.16 4.92 -25.43
C THR A 190 2.41 4.51 -24.66
N ALA A 191 3.34 3.83 -25.33
CA ALA A 191 4.65 3.51 -24.77
C ALA A 191 5.65 4.68 -24.90
N ALA A 192 5.39 5.64 -25.80
CA ALA A 192 6.26 6.79 -26.01
C ALA A 192 6.46 7.57 -24.71
N LYS A 193 7.71 7.79 -24.33
CA LYS A 193 8.07 8.47 -23.08
C LYS A 193 8.10 9.99 -23.28
N ASP A 194 8.76 10.42 -24.36
CA ASP A 194 9.03 11.82 -24.64
C ASP A 194 8.46 12.20 -26.01
N ASN A 195 7.87 13.39 -26.10
CA ASN A 195 7.44 13.99 -27.36
C ASN A 195 8.16 15.32 -27.53
N LEU A 196 9.06 15.38 -28.52
CA LEU A 196 9.87 16.57 -28.80
C LEU A 196 9.22 17.36 -29.93
N PHE A 197 9.06 18.67 -29.71
CA PHE A 197 8.51 19.60 -30.70
C PHE A 197 9.48 20.77 -30.87
N ILE A 198 9.69 21.23 -32.11
CA ILE A 198 10.42 22.46 -32.43
C ILE A 198 9.47 23.46 -33.10
N ARG A 199 9.65 24.75 -32.79
CA ARG A 199 8.94 25.85 -33.45
C ARG A 199 9.33 25.91 -34.93
N LYS A 200 8.37 25.60 -35.82
CA LYS A 200 8.60 25.58 -37.26
C LYS A 200 8.97 26.96 -37.82
N ASP A 201 8.47 28.03 -37.21
CA ASP A 201 8.78 29.41 -37.60
C ASP A 201 10.19 29.87 -37.21
N TRP A 202 10.92 29.07 -36.43
CA TRP A 202 12.32 29.33 -36.08
C TRP A 202 13.30 28.56 -36.98
N LEU A 203 12.80 27.83 -37.97
CA LEU A 203 13.55 27.11 -39.00
C LEU A 203 13.48 27.86 -40.33
#